data_AF-A0A2D5T056-F1
#
_entry.id   AF-A0A2D5T056-F1
#
_cell.length_a   1.000
_cell.length_b   1.000
_cell.length_c   1.000
_cell.angle_alpha   90.00
_cell.angle_beta   90.00
_cell.angle_gamma   90.00
#
_symmetry.space_group_name_H-M   'P 1'
#
loop_
_entity.id
_entity.type
_entity.pdbx_description
1 polymer ?
#
loop_
_entity_poly.entity_id
_entity_poly.type
_entity_poly.pdbx_seq_one_letter_code
_entity_poly.pdbx_strand_id
1 'polypeptide(L)'
;MKKLFRVLIGAGLTLASLSSFAVTEKETEILQEVEVELKYLIEKVMDAKSYQRDDDPERIKFENILIDLKEVKIRIGLAANASRNHRKAKPLNLDYIEGY
;
A
#
# COMPACT_ATOMS: atom_id res chain seq x y z
N MET A 1 -41.97 -34.35 39.02
CA MET A 1 -40.64 -34.91 39.33
C MET A 1 -39.93 -35.27 38.03
N LYS A 2 -38.63 -34.93 37.95
CA LYS A 2 -37.61 -35.32 36.93
C LYS A 2 -37.65 -34.51 35.62
N LYS A 3 -36.82 -33.46 35.48
CA LYS A 3 -35.36 -33.44 35.11
C LYS A 3 -35.20 -33.62 33.58
N LEU A 4 -34.35 -32.93 32.81
CA LEU A 4 -33.35 -31.86 32.95
C LEU A 4 -32.87 -31.61 31.49
N PHE A 5 -32.62 -30.35 31.12
CA PHE A 5 -31.52 -29.85 30.28
C PHE A 5 -31.18 -30.52 28.92
N ARG A 6 -31.12 -29.72 27.85
CA ARG A 6 -29.85 -29.15 27.32
C ARG A 6 -30.09 -28.22 26.10
N VAL A 7 -29.55 -27.00 26.23
CA VAL A 7 -28.70 -26.26 25.24
C VAL A 7 -29.42 -25.79 23.96
N LEU A 8 -29.86 -24.53 23.86
CA LEU A 8 -29.10 -23.32 23.46
C LEU A 8 -28.27 -23.50 22.17
N ILE A 9 -28.20 -22.44 21.37
CA ILE A 9 -27.44 -22.32 20.11
C ILE A 9 -28.22 -22.77 18.86
N GLY A 10 -29.41 -22.21 18.68
CA GLY A 10 -29.83 -21.76 17.35
C GLY A 10 -29.42 -20.31 17.19
N ALA A 11 -28.12 -20.03 17.33
CA ALA A 11 -27.58 -18.72 17.02
C ALA A 11 -28.05 -18.39 15.60
N GLY A 12 -28.82 -17.31 15.46
CA GLY A 12 -28.99 -16.60 14.20
C GLY A 12 -27.60 -16.10 13.79
N LEU A 13 -26.79 -17.03 13.30
CA LEU A 13 -25.42 -16.88 12.86
C LEU A 13 -25.43 -16.38 11.41
N THR A 14 -26.25 -15.37 11.12
CA THR A 14 -26.42 -14.81 9.78
C THR A 14 -26.05 -13.33 9.71
N LEU A 15 -25.28 -12.82 10.68
CA LEU A 15 -24.88 -11.41 10.72
C LEU A 15 -23.36 -11.16 10.83
N ALA A 16 -22.52 -12.13 10.46
CA ALA A 16 -21.07 -11.90 10.40
C ALA A 16 -20.42 -12.29 9.06
N SER A 17 -21.19 -12.67 8.04
CA SER A 17 -20.66 -13.00 6.70
C SER A 17 -20.56 -11.79 5.75
N LEU A 18 -20.75 -10.56 6.23
CA LEU A 18 -20.50 -9.35 5.46
C LEU A 18 -19.09 -8.82 5.72
N SER A 19 -18.15 -9.48 5.05
CA SER A 19 -16.94 -8.93 4.45
C SER A 19 -16.85 -7.39 4.42
N SER A 20 -16.37 -6.79 5.50
CA SER A 20 -15.85 -5.44 5.49
C SER A 20 -14.34 -5.50 5.29
N PHE A 21 -13.90 -5.60 4.03
CA PHE A 21 -12.54 -5.20 3.62
C PHE A 21 -12.42 -3.65 3.69
N ALA A 22 -12.90 -3.05 4.78
CA ALA A 22 -12.67 -1.64 5.07
C ALA A 22 -11.41 -1.58 5.91
N VAL A 23 -10.43 -0.84 5.42
CA VAL A 23 -9.26 -0.41 6.20
C VAL A 23 -9.79 0.21 7.50
N THR A 24 -9.34 -0.31 8.63
CA THR A 24 -9.69 0.23 9.95
C THR A 24 -9.16 1.65 10.09
N GLU A 25 -9.72 2.43 11.02
CA GLU A 25 -9.24 3.78 11.33
C GLU A 25 -7.74 3.79 11.64
N LYS A 26 -7.28 2.83 12.45
CA LYS A 26 -5.87 2.65 12.78
C LYS A 26 -5.00 2.30 11.57
N GLU A 27 -5.47 1.42 10.68
CA GLU A 27 -4.74 1.14 9.43
C GLU A 27 -4.70 2.37 8.52
N THR A 28 -5.75 3.18 8.52
CA THR A 28 -5.79 4.44 7.74
C THR A 28 -4.77 5.44 8.27
N GLU A 29 -4.67 5.63 9.58
CA GLU A 29 -3.64 6.47 10.21
C GLU A 29 -2.23 6.00 9.82
N ILE A 30 -1.94 4.71 9.96
CA ILE A 30 -0.64 4.13 9.58
C ILE A 30 -0.36 4.35 8.09
N LEU A 31 -1.35 4.17 7.21
CA LEU A 31 -1.16 4.39 5.78
C LEU A 31 -0.92 5.87 5.43
N GLN A 32 -1.49 6.81 6.20
CA GLN A 32 -1.20 8.24 6.06
C GLN A 32 0.24 8.56 6.48
N GLU A 33 0.74 7.95 7.57
CA GLU A 33 2.15 8.06 7.97
C GLU A 33 3.09 7.53 6.87
N VAL A 34 2.78 6.36 6.30
CA VAL A 34 3.52 5.78 5.18
C VAL A 34 3.50 6.71 3.96
N GLU A 35 2.38 7.39 3.67
CA GLU A 35 2.30 8.36 2.57
C GLU A 35 3.28 9.53 2.76
N VAL A 36 3.43 10.02 3.99
CA VAL A 36 4.39 11.07 4.35
C VAL A 36 5.82 10.58 4.18
N GLU A 37 6.15 9.37 4.65
CA GLU A 37 7.48 8.78 4.47
C GLU A 37 7.82 8.58 2.99
N LEU A 38 6.87 8.13 2.17
CA LEU A 38 7.05 7.99 0.73
C LEU A 38 7.34 9.33 0.06
N LYS A 39 6.72 10.42 0.52
CA LYS A 39 7.03 11.77 0.02
C LYS A 39 8.49 12.14 0.31
N TYR A 40 8.94 11.90 1.54
CA TYR A 40 10.33 12.13 1.94
C TYR A 40 11.31 11.28 1.11
N LEU A 41 11.00 9.99 0.89
CA LEU A 41 11.83 9.12 0.05
C LEU A 41 11.91 9.61 -1.40
N ILE A 42 10.80 10.06 -1.99
CA ILE A 42 10.80 10.64 -3.34
C ILE A 42 11.74 11.84 -3.42
N GLU A 43 11.70 12.74 -2.42
CA GLU A 43 12.58 13.91 -2.36
C GLU A 43 14.06 13.49 -2.25
N LYS A 44 14.37 12.48 -1.44
CA LYS A 44 15.73 11.94 -1.31
C LYS A 44 16.24 11.27 -2.58
N VAL A 45 15.37 10.58 -3.32
CA VAL A 45 15.75 10.00 -4.62
C VAL A 45 15.99 11.09 -5.67
N MET A 46 15.21 12.17 -5.65
CA MET A 46 15.45 13.34 -6.51
C MET A 46 16.79 14.02 -6.19
N ASP A 47 17.11 14.16 -4.90
CA ASP A 47 18.39 14.70 -4.44
C ASP A 47 19.55 13.79 -4.87
N ALA A 48 19.47 12.47 -4.60
CA ALA A 48 20.47 11.50 -5.01
C ALA A 48 20.71 11.50 -6.54
N LYS A 49 19.64 11.59 -7.33
CA LYS A 49 19.73 11.71 -8.79
C LYS A 49 20.56 12.93 -9.23
N SER A 50 20.52 14.04 -8.49
CA SER A 50 21.28 15.25 -8.84
C SER A 50 22.80 15.08 -8.74
N TYR A 51 23.27 14.07 -7.99
CA TYR A 51 24.69 13.72 -7.88
C TYR A 51 25.12 12.62 -8.87
N GLN A 52 24.20 12.13 -9.69
CA GLN A 52 24.53 11.08 -10.65
C GLN A 52 25.51 11.60 -11.71
N ARG A 53 26.60 10.86 -11.90
CA ARG A 53 27.58 11.14 -12.94
C ARG A 53 27.17 10.48 -14.25
N ASP A 54 27.46 11.13 -15.37
CA ASP A 54 27.17 10.60 -16.71
C ASP A 54 28.14 9.51 -17.16
N ASP A 55 29.28 9.36 -16.48
CA ASP A 55 30.33 8.38 -16.80
C ASP A 55 30.28 7.11 -15.94
N ASP A 56 29.21 6.90 -15.17
CA ASP A 56 29.04 5.72 -14.32
C ASP A 56 28.62 4.49 -15.15
N PRO A 57 29.44 3.41 -15.22
CA PRO A 57 29.12 2.22 -16.00
C PRO A 57 27.96 1.38 -15.44
N GLU A 58 27.65 1.49 -14.14
CA GLU A 58 26.51 0.79 -13.50
C GLU A 58 25.47 1.82 -13.04
N ARG A 59 24.92 2.53 -14.02
CA ARG A 59 24.04 3.65 -13.76
C ARG A 59 22.73 3.21 -13.10
N ILE A 60 22.43 3.78 -11.92
CA ILE A 60 21.12 3.64 -11.29
C ILE A 60 20.07 4.37 -12.13
N LYS A 61 18.99 3.67 -12.51
CA LYS A 61 17.83 4.24 -13.22
C LYS A 61 16.93 4.97 -12.23
N PHE A 62 17.38 6.12 -11.72
CA PHE A 62 16.63 6.94 -10.75
C PHE A 62 15.22 7.29 -11.22
N GLU A 63 15.01 7.47 -12.53
CA GLU A 63 13.67 7.71 -13.10
C GLU A 63 12.71 6.54 -12.83
N ASN A 64 13.18 5.30 -12.95
CA ASN A 64 12.35 4.12 -12.69
C ASN A 64 12.00 4.02 -11.20
N ILE A 65 12.96 4.30 -10.31
CA ILE A 65 12.71 4.36 -8.86
C ILE A 65 11.67 5.45 -8.55
N LEU A 66 11.79 6.64 -9.15
CA LEU A 66 10.85 7.74 -8.93
C LEU A 66 9.44 7.42 -9.43
N ILE A 67 9.33 6.77 -10.59
CA ILE A 67 8.04 6.33 -11.14
C ILE A 67 7.39 5.32 -10.19
N ASP A 68 8.15 4.32 -9.73
CA ASP A 68 7.64 3.26 -8.88
C ASP A 68 7.25 3.78 -7.49
N LEU A 69 8.06 4.64 -6.86
CA LEU A 69 7.70 5.28 -5.58
C LEU A 69 6.44 6.14 -5.69
N LYS A 70 6.27 6.90 -6.78
CA LYS A 70 5.06 7.69 -7.03
C LYS A 70 3.84 6.78 -7.18
N GLU A 71 3.99 5.65 -7.86
CA GLU A 71 2.89 4.69 -8.04
C GLU A 71 2.55 3.97 -6.73
N VAL A 72 3.54 3.61 -5.91
CA VAL A 72 3.32 3.07 -4.55
C VAL A 72 2.58 4.09 -3.69
N LYS A 73 2.98 5.37 -3.71
CA LYS A 73 2.27 6.44 -2.99
C LYS A 73 0.80 6.53 -3.40
N ILE A 74 0.50 6.45 -4.69
CA ILE A 74 -0.88 6.44 -5.20
C ILE A 74 -1.66 5.24 -4.66
N ARG A 75 -1.07 4.04 -4.68
CA ARG A 75 -1.72 2.82 -4.15
C ARG A 75 -2.05 2.93 -2.66
N ILE A 76 -1.12 3.47 -1.86
CA ILE A 76 -1.31 3.72 -0.43
C ILE A 76 -2.42 4.75 -0.20
N GLY A 77 -2.41 5.87 -0.91
CA GLY A 77 -3.45 6.89 -0.81
C GLY A 77 -4.84 6.37 -1.20
N LEU A 78 -4.93 5.48 -2.20
CA LEU A 78 -6.18 4.82 -2.57
C LEU A 78 -6.67 3.85 -1.47
N ALA A 79 -5.77 3.10 -0.84
CA ALA A 79 -6.08 2.20 0.26
C ALA A 79 -6.57 2.98 1.50
N ALA A 80 -5.87 4.06 1.87
CA ALA A 80 -6.20 4.88 3.04
C ALA A 80 -7.55 5.61 2.91
N ASN A 81 -7.90 6.08 1.72
CA ASN A 81 -9.07 6.96 1.55
C ASN A 81 -10.37 6.23 1.15
N ALA A 82 -10.39 4.88 1.15
CA ALA A 82 -11.51 4.05 0.68
C ALA A 82 -12.12 4.51 -0.66
N SER A 83 -11.34 5.22 -1.48
CA SER A 83 -11.84 5.93 -2.64
C SER A 83 -12.00 4.95 -3.79
N ARG A 84 -13.24 4.80 -4.26
CA ARG A 84 -13.59 3.97 -5.43
C ARG A 84 -13.19 4.61 -6.76
N ASN A 85 -12.39 5.66 -6.77
CA ASN A 85 -11.80 6.16 -8.01
C ASN A 85 -10.75 5.15 -8.49
N HIS A 86 -11.24 4.20 -9.28
CA HIS A 86 -10.53 3.06 -9.84
C HIS A 86 -9.55 3.46 -10.95
N ARG A 87 -8.62 4.39 -10.68
CA ARG A 87 -7.39 4.38 -11.46
C ARG A 87 -6.71 3.05 -11.14
N LYS A 88 -6.74 2.11 -12.09
CA LYS A 88 -5.96 0.87 -11.97
C LYS A 88 -4.51 1.28 -11.78
N ALA A 89 -3.92 0.80 -10.69
CA ALA A 89 -2.53 1.06 -10.43
C ALA A 89 -1.69 0.45 -11.56
N LYS A 90 -0.70 1.20 -12.05
CA LYS A 90 0.20 0.73 -13.09
C LYS A 90 1.15 -0.33 -12.50
N PRO A 91 1.56 -1.36 -13.26
CA PRO A 91 2.62 -2.26 -12.82
C PRO A 91 3.90 -1.47 -12.51
N LEU A 92 4.66 -1.97 -11.54
CA LEU A 92 5.96 -1.38 -11.18
C LEU A 92 7.01 -1.83 -12.21
N ASN A 93 7.93 -0.95 -12.57
CA ASN A 93 8.99 -1.23 -13.53
C ASN A 93 10.05 -2.16 -12.91
N LEU A 94 10.40 -1.96 -11.63
CA LEU A 94 11.36 -2.75 -10.84
C LEU A 94 12.76 -2.95 -11.44
N ASP A 95 13.04 -2.37 -12.61
CA ASP A 95 14.33 -2.31 -13.28
C ASP A 95 15.06 -1.03 -12.88
N TYR A 96 16.04 -1.16 -11.98
CA TYR A 96 16.71 0.00 -11.37
C TYR A 96 18.19 0.14 -11.69
N ILE A 97 18.78 -0.83 -12.37
CA ILE A 97 20.22 -0.87 -12.67
C ILE A 97 20.38 -1.03 -14.17
N GLU A 98 21.21 -0.19 -14.78
CA GLU A 98 21.57 -0.34 -16.19
C GLU A 98 22.57 -1.49 -16.37
N GLY A 99 22.33 -2.38 -17.33
CA GLY A 99 23.25 -3.48 -17.66
C GLY A 99 23.05 -4.80 -16.90
N TYR A 100 22.03 -4.91 -16.04
CA TYR A 100 21.64 -6.16 -15.36
C TYR A 100 20.32 -6.73 -15.87
#